data_AF-A0A252F2S0-F1
#
_entry.id   AF-A0A252F2S0-F1
#
_cell.length_a   1.000
_cell.length_b   1.000
_cell.length_c   1.000
_cell.angle_alpha   90.00
_cell.angle_beta   90.00
_cell.angle_gamma   90.00
#
_symmetry.space_group_name_H-M   'P 1'
#
loop_
_entity.id
_entity.type
_entity.pdbx_description
1 polymer ?
#
loop_
_entity_poly.entity_id
_entity_poly.type
_entity_poly.pdbx_seq_one_letter_code
_entity_poly.pdbx_strand_id
1 'polypeptide(L)'
;MIVKGKENREAVEIVSLDMLVPEDHLLRKIDAAVDFKQIYEFVDDLYCKDNGRPSIDPVVLFKIVMIQHIYGIPSLRRTLEEVNMNVAYRWFIGYPLNEQVPHFSTVSYNFKHRFTTATVEYIFRWILNTAAKEGFLDTSAIFIDGTHIKASANMKKKARKAVPVEAKRYAKELREEINRDREEHDKKPFDDDDDSTPPKEKEITVSTTDPDAGVFHKGEHKKCFAYEAHTACDKHNFILDVEVTAGNVHDSVAFDPLYDQLCEHYPEHKTIVADSAYKTPSICKRIFESGRVLSTAYKRPMTKKGGHEWWKYVYDEYYDCVICPEYKTLHYATTNKDGYREYKSRSYVCEHCPTREYNGLIN
;
A
#
# COMPACT_ATOMS: atom_id res chain seq x y z
N MET A 1 -8.34 -48.15 -30.92
CA MET A 1 -7.83 -47.87 -32.29
C MET A 1 -7.21 -46.49 -32.28
N ILE A 2 -5.96 -46.33 -32.72
CA ILE A 2 -5.33 -45.01 -32.88
C ILE A 2 -5.57 -44.55 -34.31
N VAL A 3 -6.30 -43.45 -34.49
CA VAL A 3 -6.38 -42.76 -35.78
C VAL A 3 -5.10 -41.95 -35.94
N LYS A 4 -4.26 -42.32 -36.91
CA LYS A 4 -3.00 -41.63 -37.22
C LYS A 4 -3.22 -40.67 -38.40
N GLY A 5 -2.62 -39.48 -38.35
CA GLY A 5 -2.54 -38.56 -39.50
C GLY A 5 -3.78 -37.69 -39.78
N LYS A 6 -4.66 -37.45 -38.80
CA LYS A 6 -5.77 -36.51 -38.97
C LYS A 6 -5.24 -35.07 -38.97
N GLU A 7 -5.26 -34.40 -40.12
CA GLU A 7 -4.88 -33.00 -40.29
C GLU A 7 -5.99 -32.22 -41.01
N ASN A 8 -6.84 -31.52 -40.26
CA ASN A 8 -7.99 -30.77 -40.81
C ASN A 8 -7.80 -29.24 -40.68
N ARG A 9 -6.57 -28.74 -40.75
CA ARG A 9 -6.26 -27.31 -40.49
C ARG A 9 -6.87 -26.35 -41.50
N GLU A 10 -7.19 -26.82 -42.69
CA GLU A 10 -7.79 -26.04 -43.79
C GLU A 10 -9.32 -26.15 -43.85
N ALA A 11 -9.93 -26.92 -42.92
CA ALA A 11 -11.38 -27.08 -42.89
C ALA A 11 -12.07 -25.77 -42.51
N VAL A 12 -13.06 -25.37 -43.30
CA VAL A 12 -13.93 -24.25 -42.97
C VAL A 12 -15.07 -24.76 -42.10
N GLU A 13 -15.18 -24.22 -40.89
CA GLU A 13 -16.19 -24.63 -39.90
C GLU A 13 -17.12 -23.46 -39.56
N ILE A 14 -18.40 -23.78 -39.34
CA ILE A 14 -19.39 -22.83 -38.81
C ILE A 14 -19.56 -23.17 -37.33
N VAL A 15 -19.02 -22.33 -36.45
CA VAL A 15 -18.96 -22.57 -35.01
C VAL A 15 -19.49 -21.37 -34.24
N SER A 16 -20.12 -21.63 -33.09
CA SER A 16 -20.49 -20.60 -32.12
C SER A 16 -19.37 -20.44 -31.10
N LEU A 17 -18.88 -19.22 -30.88
CA LEU A 17 -17.89 -18.96 -29.82
C LEU A 17 -18.41 -19.36 -28.44
N ASP A 18 -19.71 -19.20 -28.22
CA ASP A 18 -20.35 -19.57 -26.97
C ASP A 18 -20.22 -21.09 -26.70
N MET A 19 -20.37 -21.92 -27.72
CA MET A 19 -20.21 -23.38 -27.55
C MET A 19 -18.75 -23.81 -27.37
N LEU A 20 -17.78 -22.98 -27.78
CA LEU A 20 -16.35 -23.31 -27.69
C LEU A 20 -15.73 -22.94 -26.34
N VAL A 21 -16.34 -22.01 -25.60
CA VAL A 21 -15.84 -21.58 -24.29
C VAL A 21 -16.57 -22.33 -23.18
N PRO A 22 -15.87 -23.14 -22.36
CA PRO A 22 -16.49 -23.91 -21.28
C PRO A 22 -17.34 -23.03 -20.34
N GLU A 23 -18.47 -23.57 -19.88
CA GLU A 23 -19.41 -22.85 -19.00
C GLU A 23 -18.77 -22.38 -17.67
N ASP A 24 -17.80 -23.14 -17.16
CA ASP A 24 -17.10 -22.88 -15.90
C ASP A 24 -15.86 -21.97 -16.05
N HIS A 25 -15.57 -21.51 -17.27
CA HIS A 25 -14.42 -20.67 -17.58
C HIS A 25 -14.45 -19.35 -16.80
N LEU A 26 -13.29 -18.90 -16.30
CA LEU A 26 -13.17 -17.69 -15.46
C LEU A 26 -13.80 -16.44 -16.10
N LEU A 27 -13.55 -16.21 -17.39
CA LEU A 27 -14.12 -15.05 -18.09
C LEU A 27 -15.64 -15.07 -18.18
N ARG A 28 -16.29 -16.25 -18.18
CA ARG A 28 -17.76 -16.33 -18.09
C ARG A 28 -18.26 -15.92 -16.72
N LYS A 29 -17.57 -16.36 -15.66
CA LYS A 29 -17.90 -15.97 -14.28
C LYS A 29 -17.76 -14.47 -14.08
N ILE A 30 -16.72 -13.86 -14.65
CA ILE A 30 -16.51 -12.41 -14.62
C ILE A 30 -17.60 -11.68 -15.41
N ASP A 31 -17.89 -12.12 -16.64
CA ASP A 31 -18.94 -11.51 -17.48
C ASP A 31 -20.33 -11.58 -16.84
N ALA A 32 -20.63 -12.68 -16.14
CA ALA A 32 -21.88 -12.84 -15.39
C ALA A 32 -21.93 -12.00 -14.10
N ALA A 33 -20.79 -11.74 -13.46
CA ALA A 33 -20.72 -11.02 -12.19
C ALA A 33 -20.66 -9.49 -12.34
N VAL A 34 -20.26 -8.98 -13.51
CA VAL A 34 -19.98 -7.56 -13.74
C VAL A 34 -20.85 -7.02 -14.87
N ASP A 35 -21.72 -6.05 -14.57
CA ASP A 35 -22.48 -5.33 -15.59
C ASP A 35 -21.62 -4.25 -16.27
N PHE A 36 -20.88 -4.64 -17.30
CA PHE A 36 -20.00 -3.73 -18.02
C PHE A 36 -20.70 -2.53 -18.68
N LYS A 37 -22.04 -2.52 -18.80
CA LYS A 37 -22.76 -1.39 -19.40
C LYS A 37 -22.65 -0.11 -18.57
N GLN A 38 -22.39 -0.24 -17.26
CA GLN A 38 -22.12 0.88 -16.36
C GLN A 38 -20.94 1.75 -16.82
N ILE A 39 -20.00 1.17 -17.58
CA ILE A 39 -18.89 1.92 -18.15
C ILE A 39 -19.39 2.99 -19.12
N TYR A 40 -20.44 2.73 -19.90
CA TYR A 40 -20.98 3.69 -20.86
C TYR A 40 -21.48 4.96 -20.16
N GLU A 41 -22.17 4.81 -19.03
CA GLU A 41 -22.72 5.95 -18.27
C GLU A 41 -21.60 6.89 -17.82
N PHE A 42 -20.46 6.35 -17.39
CA PHE A 42 -19.35 7.15 -16.89
C PHE A 42 -18.54 7.82 -18.00
N VAL A 43 -18.40 7.14 -19.14
CA VAL A 43 -17.54 7.64 -20.23
C VAL A 43 -18.32 8.41 -21.30
N ASP A 44 -19.65 8.52 -21.24
CA ASP A 44 -20.49 9.16 -22.29
C ASP A 44 -19.95 10.54 -22.70
N ASP A 45 -19.63 11.39 -21.72
CA ASP A 45 -19.12 12.75 -21.94
C ASP A 45 -17.72 12.78 -22.60
N LEU A 46 -17.00 11.67 -22.62
CA LEU A 46 -15.69 11.54 -23.28
C LEU A 46 -15.80 11.21 -24.78
N TYR A 47 -17.02 10.98 -25.28
CA TYR A 47 -17.30 10.56 -26.64
C TYR A 47 -18.24 11.54 -27.34
N CYS A 48 -18.02 11.75 -28.64
CA CYS A 48 -18.90 12.59 -29.46
C CYS A 48 -20.13 11.78 -29.89
N LYS A 49 -21.32 12.39 -29.82
CA LYS A 49 -22.59 11.70 -30.09
C LYS A 49 -22.83 11.44 -31.58
N ASP A 50 -22.38 12.32 -32.47
CA ASP A 50 -22.84 12.36 -33.85
C ASP A 50 -21.77 12.69 -34.90
N ASN A 51 -20.50 12.89 -34.50
CA ASN A 51 -19.45 13.31 -35.43
C ASN A 51 -18.15 12.50 -35.32
N GLY A 52 -17.47 12.35 -36.46
CA GLY A 52 -16.15 11.73 -36.57
C GLY A 52 -16.17 10.23 -36.90
N ARG A 53 -14.97 9.63 -36.86
CA ARG A 53 -14.81 8.19 -37.05
C ARG A 53 -15.35 7.44 -35.83
N PRO A 54 -16.18 6.39 -36.01
CA PRO A 54 -16.64 5.56 -34.91
C PRO A 54 -15.47 5.08 -34.06
N SER A 55 -15.53 5.33 -32.76
CA SER A 55 -14.55 4.86 -31.80
C SER A 55 -14.73 3.37 -31.51
N ILE A 56 -13.67 2.73 -31.06
CA ILE A 56 -13.79 1.41 -30.42
C ILE A 56 -14.62 1.56 -29.15
N ASP A 57 -15.47 0.56 -28.92
CA ASP A 57 -16.30 0.46 -27.74
C ASP A 57 -15.45 0.53 -26.45
N PRO A 58 -15.72 1.46 -25.50
CA PRO A 58 -15.01 1.55 -24.25
C PRO A 58 -15.02 0.24 -23.44
N VAL A 59 -16.12 -0.51 -23.42
CA VAL A 59 -16.22 -1.79 -22.72
C VAL A 59 -15.19 -2.78 -23.26
N VAL A 60 -15.03 -2.84 -24.59
CA VAL A 60 -14.02 -3.68 -25.24
C VAL A 60 -12.61 -3.28 -24.80
N LEU A 61 -12.32 -1.97 -24.72
CA LEU A 61 -11.02 -1.47 -24.28
C LEU A 61 -10.72 -1.89 -22.84
N PHE A 62 -11.68 -1.77 -21.92
CA PHE A 62 -11.52 -2.21 -20.52
C PHE A 62 -11.35 -3.73 -20.43
N LYS A 63 -12.16 -4.51 -21.14
CA LYS A 63 -12.06 -5.98 -21.15
C LYS A 63 -10.70 -6.46 -21.67
N ILE A 64 -10.11 -5.78 -22.67
CA ILE A 64 -8.75 -6.09 -23.15
C ILE A 64 -7.70 -5.86 -22.06
N VAL A 65 -7.78 -4.75 -21.32
CA VAL A 65 -6.85 -4.46 -20.22
C VAL A 65 -7.07 -5.41 -19.04
N MET A 66 -8.31 -5.81 -18.77
CA MET A 66 -8.60 -6.86 -17.78
C MET A 66 -7.96 -8.20 -18.15
N ILE A 67 -8.09 -8.65 -19.41
CA ILE A 67 -7.42 -9.87 -19.89
C ILE A 67 -5.91 -9.76 -19.66
N GLN A 68 -5.31 -8.61 -19.98
CA GLN A 68 -3.89 -8.39 -19.77
C GLN A 68 -3.48 -8.63 -18.31
N HIS A 69 -4.23 -8.10 -17.35
CA HIS A 69 -3.90 -8.21 -15.94
C HIS A 69 -4.25 -9.58 -15.33
N ILE A 70 -5.43 -10.13 -15.65
CA ILE A 70 -5.89 -11.44 -15.15
C ILE A 70 -4.91 -12.55 -15.54
N TYR A 71 -4.41 -12.53 -16.78
CA TYR A 71 -3.51 -13.55 -17.30
C TYR A 71 -2.03 -13.13 -17.26
N GLY A 72 -1.69 -11.98 -16.67
CA GLY A 72 -0.32 -11.51 -16.51
C GLY A 72 0.44 -11.32 -17.83
N ILE A 73 -0.24 -10.84 -18.88
CA ILE A 73 0.36 -10.65 -20.20
C ILE A 73 1.26 -9.40 -20.17
N PRO A 74 2.57 -9.53 -20.51
CA PRO A 74 3.56 -8.50 -20.21
C PRO A 74 3.48 -7.25 -21.09
N SER A 75 2.68 -7.25 -22.16
CA SER A 75 2.56 -6.08 -23.03
C SER A 75 1.22 -6.06 -23.76
N LEU A 76 0.69 -4.86 -24.00
CA LEU A 76 -0.51 -4.68 -24.81
C LEU A 76 -0.38 -5.26 -26.22
N ARG A 77 0.81 -5.21 -26.84
CA ARG A 77 1.03 -5.83 -28.16
C ARG A 77 0.73 -7.32 -28.12
N ARG A 78 1.36 -8.02 -27.16
CA ARG A 78 1.13 -9.45 -26.94
C ARG A 78 -0.33 -9.72 -26.52
N THR A 79 -0.94 -8.85 -25.70
CA THR A 79 -2.35 -8.99 -25.36
C THR A 79 -3.24 -9.01 -26.59
N LEU A 80 -3.03 -8.10 -27.55
CA LEU A 80 -3.84 -8.06 -28.76
C LEU A 80 -3.54 -9.24 -29.71
N GLU A 81 -2.31 -9.75 -29.76
CA GLU A 81 -1.98 -10.99 -30.47
C GLU A 81 -2.73 -12.19 -29.87
N GLU A 82 -2.73 -12.30 -28.54
CA GLU A 82 -3.44 -13.36 -27.81
C GLU A 82 -4.96 -13.23 -27.98
N VAL A 83 -5.52 -12.02 -27.86
CA VAL A 83 -6.95 -11.75 -28.11
C VAL A 83 -7.31 -12.11 -29.56
N ASN A 84 -6.41 -11.89 -30.52
CA ASN A 84 -6.64 -12.26 -31.90
C ASN A 84 -6.76 -13.78 -32.10
N MET A 85 -5.99 -14.58 -31.35
CA MET A 85 -5.88 -16.03 -31.53
C MET A 85 -6.74 -16.86 -30.55
N ASN A 86 -7.08 -16.32 -29.38
CA ASN A 86 -7.71 -17.06 -28.29
C ASN A 86 -9.23 -16.87 -28.29
N VAL A 87 -9.96 -17.99 -28.48
CA VAL A 87 -11.42 -18.03 -28.54
C VAL A 87 -12.08 -17.52 -27.26
N ALA A 88 -11.54 -17.82 -26.08
CA ALA A 88 -12.11 -17.34 -24.82
C ALA A 88 -11.97 -15.82 -24.66
N TYR A 89 -10.88 -15.25 -25.16
CA TYR A 89 -10.65 -13.80 -25.12
C TYR A 89 -11.58 -13.08 -26.10
N ARG A 90 -11.74 -13.65 -27.31
CA ARG A 90 -12.72 -13.19 -28.31
C ARG A 90 -14.15 -13.21 -27.79
N TRP A 91 -14.54 -14.30 -27.16
CA TRP A 91 -15.84 -14.44 -26.52
C TRP A 91 -16.04 -13.35 -25.44
N PHE A 92 -15.04 -13.15 -24.57
CA PHE A 92 -15.16 -12.19 -23.49
C PHE A 92 -15.31 -10.75 -23.99
N ILE A 93 -14.53 -10.35 -25.01
CA ILE A 93 -14.68 -9.01 -25.62
C ILE A 93 -15.88 -8.89 -26.55
N GLY A 94 -16.59 -9.98 -26.83
CA GLY A 94 -17.77 -10.01 -27.70
C GLY A 94 -17.48 -9.92 -29.20
N TYR A 95 -16.26 -10.23 -29.65
CA TYR A 95 -15.88 -10.13 -31.06
C TYR A 95 -15.82 -11.51 -31.72
N PRO A 96 -16.43 -11.71 -32.90
CA PRO A 96 -16.28 -12.96 -33.66
C PRO A 96 -14.84 -13.11 -34.19
N LEU A 97 -14.47 -14.33 -34.60
CA LEU A 97 -13.11 -14.64 -35.07
C LEU A 97 -12.73 -13.93 -36.37
N ASN A 98 -13.72 -13.59 -37.20
CA ASN A 98 -13.51 -12.89 -38.47
C ASN A 98 -13.46 -11.35 -38.33
N GLU A 99 -13.79 -10.81 -37.15
CA GLU A 99 -13.70 -9.38 -36.89
C GLU A 99 -12.27 -9.00 -36.49
N GLN A 100 -11.80 -7.84 -36.96
CA GLN A 100 -10.46 -7.36 -36.64
C GLN A 100 -10.42 -6.77 -35.23
N VAL A 101 -9.48 -7.23 -34.40
CA VAL A 101 -9.27 -6.64 -33.07
C VAL A 101 -8.67 -5.23 -33.18
N PRO A 102 -8.90 -4.36 -32.18
CA PRO A 102 -8.27 -3.05 -32.13
C PRO A 102 -6.74 -3.16 -32.18
N HIS A 103 -6.09 -2.21 -32.85
CA HIS A 103 -4.64 -2.12 -32.78
C HIS A 103 -4.19 -1.70 -31.36
N PHE A 104 -3.07 -2.25 -30.88
CA PHE A 104 -2.58 -1.99 -29.51
C PHE A 104 -2.41 -0.48 -29.21
N SER A 105 -2.08 0.31 -30.23
CA SER A 105 -1.92 1.77 -30.07
C SER A 105 -3.23 2.45 -29.74
N THR A 106 -4.38 1.94 -30.21
CA THR A 106 -5.70 2.49 -29.89
C THR A 106 -6.00 2.31 -28.41
N VAL A 107 -5.73 1.12 -27.86
CA VAL A 107 -5.89 0.85 -26.42
C VAL A 107 -4.97 1.77 -25.61
N SER A 108 -3.68 1.77 -25.93
CA SER A 108 -2.69 2.60 -25.24
C SER A 108 -3.00 4.10 -25.32
N TYR A 109 -3.49 4.59 -26.46
CA TYR A 109 -3.81 6.01 -26.63
C TYR A 109 -5.01 6.41 -25.77
N ASN A 110 -6.06 5.58 -25.70
CA ASN A 110 -7.24 5.87 -24.88
C ASN A 110 -6.91 5.91 -23.39
N PHE A 111 -6.16 4.93 -22.88
CA PHE A 111 -5.74 4.92 -21.47
C PHE A 111 -4.70 5.99 -21.11
N LYS A 112 -4.05 6.59 -22.11
CA LYS A 112 -3.10 7.70 -21.89
C LYS A 112 -3.76 9.08 -21.93
N HIS A 113 -4.81 9.26 -22.73
CA HIS A 113 -5.36 10.60 -23.01
C HIS A 113 -6.84 10.75 -22.67
N ARG A 114 -7.63 9.68 -22.75
CA ARG A 114 -9.08 9.72 -22.56
C ARG A 114 -9.48 9.26 -21.17
N PHE A 115 -9.03 8.09 -20.76
CA PHE A 115 -9.31 7.54 -19.44
C PHE A 115 -8.27 8.08 -18.46
N THR A 116 -8.75 8.73 -17.42
CA THR A 116 -7.89 9.36 -16.39
C THR A 116 -7.83 8.49 -15.14
N THR A 117 -7.02 8.89 -14.16
CA THR A 117 -7.03 8.28 -12.83
C THR A 117 -8.43 8.28 -12.22
N ALA A 118 -9.21 9.35 -12.41
CA ALA A 118 -10.59 9.42 -11.96
C ALA A 118 -11.49 8.36 -12.62
N THR A 119 -11.26 8.03 -13.90
CA THR A 119 -11.99 6.94 -14.58
C THR A 119 -11.70 5.58 -13.95
N VAL A 120 -10.43 5.30 -13.70
CA VAL A 120 -10.00 4.03 -13.10
C VAL A 120 -10.53 3.92 -11.67
N GLU A 121 -10.44 5.01 -10.91
CA GLU A 121 -10.94 5.12 -9.55
C GLU A 121 -12.44 4.87 -9.47
N TYR A 122 -13.22 5.51 -10.36
CA TYR A 122 -14.66 5.28 -10.42
C TYR A 122 -15.00 3.81 -10.66
N ILE A 123 -14.35 3.17 -11.63
CA ILE A 123 -14.59 1.75 -11.96
C ILE A 123 -14.23 0.87 -10.77
N PHE A 124 -13.10 1.14 -10.11
CA PHE A 124 -12.68 0.42 -8.91
C PHE A 124 -13.73 0.52 -7.79
N ARG A 125 -14.20 1.72 -7.48
CA ARG A 125 -15.25 1.94 -6.47
C ARG A 125 -16.57 1.32 -6.86
N TRP A 126 -16.96 1.40 -8.13
CA TRP A 126 -18.19 0.77 -8.62
C TRP A 126 -18.17 -0.76 -8.42
N ILE A 127 -17.06 -1.42 -8.75
CA ILE A 127 -16.91 -2.87 -8.55
C ILE A 127 -16.98 -3.21 -7.06
N LEU A 128 -16.28 -2.46 -6.20
CA LEU A 128 -16.33 -2.67 -4.75
C LEU A 128 -17.72 -2.43 -4.17
N ASN A 129 -18.42 -1.38 -4.60
CA ASN A 129 -19.79 -1.11 -4.18
C ASN A 129 -20.75 -2.23 -4.60
N THR A 130 -20.51 -2.85 -5.76
CA THR A 130 -21.27 -4.02 -6.19
C THR A 130 -21.00 -5.21 -5.26
N ALA A 131 -19.73 -5.48 -4.94
CA ALA A 131 -19.37 -6.52 -3.98
C ALA A 131 -19.95 -6.27 -2.57
N ALA A 132 -19.97 -5.01 -2.13
CA ALA A 132 -20.55 -4.59 -0.85
C ALA A 132 -22.06 -4.87 -0.79
N LYS A 133 -22.80 -4.51 -1.84
CA LYS A 133 -24.26 -4.72 -1.94
C LYS A 133 -24.64 -6.20 -1.89
N GLU A 134 -23.81 -7.06 -2.46
CA GLU A 134 -23.96 -8.51 -2.42
C GLU A 134 -23.47 -9.14 -1.09
N GLY A 135 -22.94 -8.33 -0.16
CA GLY A 135 -22.50 -8.77 1.16
C GLY A 135 -21.15 -9.49 1.17
N PHE A 136 -20.29 -9.27 0.16
CA PHE A 136 -18.96 -9.87 0.10
C PHE A 136 -17.88 -9.11 0.89
N LEU A 137 -18.14 -7.86 1.28
CA LEU A 137 -17.22 -7.05 2.07
C LEU A 137 -17.49 -7.19 3.57
N ASP A 138 -16.44 -7.39 4.35
CA ASP A 138 -16.44 -7.30 5.82
C ASP A 138 -15.39 -6.26 6.27
N THR A 139 -15.84 -5.02 6.43
CA THR A 139 -15.03 -3.86 6.83
C THR A 139 -14.89 -3.71 8.35
N SER A 140 -15.32 -4.71 9.14
CA SER A 140 -15.20 -4.65 10.61
C SER A 140 -13.74 -4.55 11.08
N ALA A 141 -12.83 -5.17 10.33
CA ALA A 141 -11.39 -5.04 10.46
C ALA A 141 -10.76 -4.82 9.09
N ILE A 142 -9.89 -3.80 9.00
CA ILE A 142 -9.14 -3.47 7.78
C ILE A 142 -7.67 -3.78 8.03
N PHE A 143 -7.06 -4.49 7.09
CA PHE A 143 -5.67 -4.94 7.13
C PHE A 143 -4.84 -4.08 6.19
N ILE A 144 -3.80 -3.43 6.70
CA ILE A 144 -2.90 -2.57 5.93
C ILE A 144 -1.53 -3.22 5.89
N ASP A 145 -1.03 -3.43 4.67
CA ASP A 145 0.30 -3.98 4.43
C ASP A 145 1.01 -3.26 3.27
N GLY A 146 2.33 -3.18 3.34
CA GLY A 146 3.19 -2.58 2.33
C GLY A 146 3.84 -3.66 1.45
N THR A 147 3.58 -3.64 0.15
CA THR A 147 4.23 -4.57 -0.80
C THR A 147 5.11 -3.83 -1.79
N HIS A 148 6.39 -4.21 -1.83
CA HIS A 148 7.34 -3.67 -2.79
C HIS A 148 7.20 -4.30 -4.18
N ILE A 149 6.89 -3.46 -5.18
CA ILE A 149 6.77 -3.83 -6.59
C ILE A 149 8.00 -3.36 -7.33
N LYS A 150 8.75 -4.29 -7.93
CA LYS A 150 9.96 -3.95 -8.68
C LYS A 150 9.61 -3.15 -9.94
N ALA A 151 10.21 -1.96 -10.07
CA ALA A 151 10.05 -1.13 -11.25
C ALA A 151 10.83 -1.69 -12.45
N SER A 152 10.36 -1.38 -13.67
CA SER A 152 11.05 -1.72 -14.91
C SER A 152 12.19 -0.73 -15.23
N ALA A 153 13.04 -0.47 -14.24
CA ALA A 153 14.13 0.50 -14.31
C ALA A 153 15.49 -0.13 -13.95
N ASN A 154 16.54 0.31 -14.65
CA ASN A 154 17.89 -0.23 -14.49
C ASN A 154 18.72 0.61 -13.51
N MET A 155 19.31 -0.02 -12.49
CA MET A 155 20.19 0.63 -11.50
C MET A 155 21.44 1.32 -12.09
N LYS A 156 21.82 0.99 -13.32
CA LYS A 156 22.91 1.68 -14.05
C LYS A 156 22.47 3.06 -14.58
N LYS A 157 21.16 3.28 -14.74
CA LYS A 157 20.56 4.53 -15.24
C LYS A 157 19.99 5.34 -14.07
N LYS A 158 20.87 6.02 -13.35
CA LYS A 158 20.53 6.78 -12.14
C LYS A 158 21.19 8.15 -12.11
N ALA A 159 20.51 9.10 -11.50
CA ALA A 159 21.03 10.43 -11.18
C ALA A 159 20.87 10.69 -9.68
N ARG A 160 21.65 11.62 -9.14
CA ARG A 160 21.43 12.14 -7.79
C ARG A 160 20.59 13.40 -7.87
N LYS A 161 19.60 13.51 -6.99
CA LYS A 161 18.76 14.69 -6.88
C LYS A 161 18.65 15.05 -5.39
N ALA A 162 18.88 16.32 -5.08
CA ALA A 162 18.54 16.87 -3.77
C ALA A 162 17.02 17.04 -3.73
N VAL A 163 16.37 16.41 -2.76
CA VAL A 163 14.93 16.54 -2.52
C VAL A 163 14.73 17.00 -1.09
N PRO A 164 13.83 17.96 -0.84
CA PRO A 164 13.49 18.36 0.53
C PRO A 164 12.97 17.14 1.28
N VAL A 165 13.44 16.92 2.50
CA VAL A 165 12.86 15.90 3.38
C VAL A 165 11.44 16.33 3.70
N GLU A 166 10.48 15.52 3.28
CA GLU A 166 9.07 15.75 3.56
C GLU A 166 8.83 15.75 5.07
N ALA A 167 8.27 16.86 5.57
CA ALA A 167 7.90 16.97 6.96
C ALA A 167 6.75 15.99 7.23
N LYS A 168 6.92 15.08 8.20
CA LYS A 168 5.81 14.23 8.64
C LYS A 168 4.69 15.16 9.13
N ARG A 169 3.45 14.98 8.65
CA ARG A 169 2.26 15.79 9.04
C ARG A 169 2.21 16.06 10.55
N TYR A 170 2.54 15.06 11.36
CA TYR A 170 2.47 15.09 12.81
C TYR A 170 3.79 15.42 13.53
N ALA A 171 4.87 15.76 12.82
CA ALA A 171 6.15 16.07 13.46
C ALA A 171 6.06 17.30 14.37
N LYS A 172 5.27 18.30 13.96
CA LYS A 172 5.06 19.53 14.74
C LYS A 172 4.24 19.26 16.00
N GLU A 173 3.07 18.66 15.86
CA GLU A 173 2.20 18.28 17.00
C GLU A 173 2.91 17.37 18.00
N LEU A 174 3.65 16.36 17.51
CA LEU A 174 4.44 15.48 18.37
C LEU A 174 5.52 16.26 19.13
N ARG A 175 6.17 17.24 18.48
CA ARG A 175 7.18 18.09 19.13
C ARG A 175 6.54 18.98 20.19
N GLU A 176 5.38 19.58 19.91
CA GLU A 176 4.61 20.38 20.86
C GLU A 176 4.23 19.53 22.09
N GLU A 177 3.76 18.30 21.89
CA GLU A 177 3.47 17.35 22.97
C GLU A 177 4.70 16.99 23.80
N ILE A 178 5.81 16.67 23.14
CA ILE A 178 7.09 16.39 23.81
C ILE A 178 7.53 17.62 24.61
N ASN A 179 7.39 18.82 24.07
CA ASN A 179 7.78 20.05 24.75
C ASN A 179 6.88 20.33 25.95
N ARG A 180 5.56 20.14 25.85
CA ARG A 180 4.64 20.23 27.00
C ARG A 180 5.02 19.26 28.10
N ASP A 181 5.25 17.99 27.76
CA ASP A 181 5.69 16.98 28.73
C ASP A 181 7.03 17.38 29.38
N ARG A 182 7.99 17.87 28.60
CA ARG A 182 9.28 18.35 29.12
C ARG A 182 9.09 19.52 30.09
N GLU A 183 8.24 20.49 29.75
CA GLU A 183 7.95 21.66 30.58
C GLU A 183 7.26 21.27 31.89
N GLU A 184 6.30 20.33 31.86
CA GLU A 184 5.67 19.77 33.06
C GLU A 184 6.68 19.10 34.01
N HIS A 185 7.80 18.59 33.47
CA HIS A 185 8.89 17.96 34.23
C HIS A 185 10.10 18.89 34.43
N ASP A 186 9.91 20.22 34.34
CA ASP A 186 10.94 21.25 34.51
C ASP A 186 12.16 21.06 33.60
N LYS A 187 11.98 20.49 32.41
CA LYS A 187 13.01 20.35 31.38
C LYS A 187 12.86 21.43 30.32
N LYS A 188 13.99 21.93 29.84
CA LYS A 188 14.01 22.87 28.71
C LYS A 188 13.34 22.21 27.49
N PRO A 189 12.38 22.88 26.82
CA PRO A 189 11.82 22.39 25.56
C PRO A 189 12.93 22.24 24.51
N PHE A 190 12.70 21.38 23.53
CA PHE A 190 13.54 21.38 22.35
C PHE A 190 13.26 22.64 21.56
N ASP A 191 14.34 23.29 21.11
CA ASP A 191 14.22 24.44 20.22
C ASP A 191 13.50 23.98 18.94
N ASP A 192 12.56 24.80 18.48
CA ASP A 192 11.96 24.62 17.15
C ASP A 192 13.09 24.77 16.13
N ASP A 193 13.20 23.80 15.22
CA ASP A 193 13.89 24.11 13.97
C ASP A 193 13.02 25.20 13.33
N ASP A 194 13.51 26.45 13.34
CA ASP A 194 12.78 27.64 12.90
C ASP A 194 12.06 27.36 11.58
N ASP A 195 10.75 27.66 11.49
CA ASP A 195 9.93 27.51 10.27
C ASP A 195 10.52 28.34 9.09
N SER A 196 11.48 29.23 9.37
CA SER A 196 12.29 29.95 8.38
C SER A 196 13.46 29.14 7.78
N THR A 197 13.80 27.98 8.35
CA THR A 197 14.88 27.12 7.88
C THR A 197 14.37 26.23 6.73
N PRO A 198 14.98 26.26 5.54
CA PRO A 198 14.55 25.40 4.45
C PRO A 198 14.61 23.92 4.88
N PRO A 199 13.66 23.08 4.41
CA PRO A 199 13.65 21.66 4.74
C PRO A 199 15.03 21.06 4.46
N LYS A 200 15.57 20.27 5.40
CA LYS A 200 16.86 19.60 5.18
C LYS A 200 16.79 18.83 3.86
N GLU A 201 17.66 19.16 2.93
CA GLU A 201 17.72 18.45 1.67
C GLU A 201 18.44 17.12 1.88
N LYS A 202 17.88 16.05 1.31
CA LYS A 202 18.52 14.75 1.25
C LYS A 202 18.87 14.44 -0.19
N GLU A 203 20.12 14.05 -0.44
CA GLU A 203 20.49 13.46 -1.72
C GLU A 203 19.84 12.08 -1.85
N ILE A 204 18.90 11.95 -2.78
CA ILE A 204 18.31 10.68 -3.16
C ILE A 204 18.80 10.24 -4.54
N THR A 205 18.82 8.92 -4.76
CA THR A 205 19.12 8.34 -6.06
C THR A 205 17.82 8.16 -6.81
N VAL A 206 17.70 8.79 -7.98
CA VAL A 206 16.51 8.76 -8.84
C VAL A 206 16.84 8.02 -10.13
N SER A 207 15.90 7.25 -10.68
CA SER A 207 16.11 6.65 -12.00
C SER A 207 15.95 7.70 -13.09
N THR A 208 16.78 7.63 -14.14
CA THR A 208 16.57 8.45 -15.33
C THR A 208 15.54 7.87 -16.30
N THR A 209 15.13 6.61 -16.09
CA THR A 209 14.10 5.95 -16.91
C THR A 209 12.71 6.09 -16.30
N ASP A 210 12.64 6.06 -14.96
CA ASP A 210 11.40 6.08 -14.20
C ASP A 210 11.60 6.92 -12.92
N PRO A 211 11.43 8.26 -13.00
CA PRO A 211 11.75 9.17 -11.90
C PRO A 211 10.92 8.96 -10.64
N ASP A 212 9.75 8.31 -10.76
CA ASP A 212 8.82 8.10 -9.65
C ASP A 212 9.18 6.85 -8.82
N ALA A 213 10.05 5.98 -9.35
CA ALA A 213 10.51 4.78 -8.65
C ALA A 213 11.64 5.09 -7.65
N GLY A 214 11.54 4.49 -6.47
CA GLY A 214 12.49 4.63 -5.37
C GLY A 214 13.53 3.53 -5.33
N VAL A 215 14.70 3.79 -4.74
CA VAL A 215 15.71 2.74 -4.51
C VAL A 215 15.32 1.88 -3.31
N PHE A 216 15.14 0.59 -3.56
CA PHE A 216 14.82 -0.43 -2.57
C PHE A 216 15.94 -1.48 -2.45
N HIS A 217 16.11 -2.00 -1.24
CA HIS A 217 17.01 -3.11 -0.92
C HIS A 217 16.23 -4.43 -0.80
N LYS A 218 16.30 -5.27 -1.82
CA LYS A 218 15.75 -6.63 -1.79
C LYS A 218 16.71 -7.57 -1.08
N GLY A 219 16.44 -7.84 0.20
CA GLY A 219 17.32 -8.60 1.08
C GLY A 219 18.67 -7.90 1.30
N GLU A 220 19.70 -8.66 1.69
CA GLU A 220 20.99 -8.05 2.07
C GLU A 220 21.82 -7.56 0.87
N HIS A 221 21.59 -8.09 -0.34
CA HIS A 221 22.59 -7.96 -1.42
C HIS A 221 22.11 -7.28 -2.69
N LYS A 222 20.80 -7.04 -2.89
CA LYS A 222 20.29 -6.57 -4.18
C LYS A 222 19.57 -5.23 -4.08
N LYS A 223 20.13 -4.20 -4.68
CA LYS A 223 19.46 -2.92 -4.91
C LYS A 223 18.67 -2.94 -6.20
N CYS A 224 17.44 -2.45 -6.19
CA CYS A 224 16.63 -2.20 -7.38
C CYS A 224 15.77 -0.96 -7.22
N PHE A 225 15.30 -0.41 -8.33
CA PHE A 225 14.21 0.55 -8.30
C PHE A 225 12.88 -0.19 -8.07
N ALA A 226 12.05 0.35 -7.19
CA ALA A 226 10.76 -0.22 -6.81
C ALA A 226 9.75 0.87 -6.44
N TYR A 227 8.48 0.50 -6.51
CA TYR A 227 7.37 1.18 -5.85
C TYR A 227 7.00 0.39 -4.60
N GLU A 228 6.33 1.05 -3.68
CA GLU A 228 5.67 0.42 -2.55
C GLU A 228 4.16 0.67 -2.67
N ALA A 229 3.39 -0.40 -2.73
CA ALA A 229 1.94 -0.35 -2.72
C ALA A 229 1.45 -0.66 -1.30
N HIS A 230 0.87 0.34 -0.66
CA HIS A 230 0.25 0.24 0.66
C HIS A 230 -1.20 -0.15 0.44
N THR A 231 -1.52 -1.43 0.62
CA THR A 231 -2.83 -1.99 0.31
C THR A 231 -3.66 -2.14 1.57
N ALA A 232 -4.88 -1.62 1.55
CA ALA A 232 -5.88 -1.84 2.57
C ALA A 232 -6.85 -2.92 2.12
N CYS A 233 -6.98 -3.99 2.89
CA CYS A 233 -7.84 -5.12 2.58
C CYS A 233 -8.86 -5.36 3.67
N ASP A 234 -10.01 -5.90 3.31
CA ASP A 234 -11.00 -6.41 4.25
C ASP A 234 -10.63 -7.82 4.74
N LYS A 235 -11.47 -8.41 5.60
CA LYS A 235 -11.25 -9.76 6.12
C LYS A 235 -11.39 -10.87 5.05
N HIS A 236 -12.07 -10.61 3.96
CA HIS A 236 -12.27 -11.53 2.85
C HIS A 236 -11.22 -11.37 1.73
N ASN A 237 -10.21 -10.50 1.93
CA ASN A 237 -9.15 -10.16 1.00
C ASN A 237 -9.60 -9.32 -0.21
N PHE A 238 -10.74 -8.64 -0.12
CA PHE A 238 -11.05 -7.55 -1.04
C PHE A 238 -10.15 -6.36 -0.73
N ILE A 239 -9.49 -5.87 -1.77
CA ILE A 239 -8.69 -4.64 -1.69
C ILE A 239 -9.70 -3.48 -1.63
N LEU A 240 -9.75 -2.79 -0.50
CA LEU A 240 -10.61 -1.63 -0.27
C LEU A 240 -10.00 -0.37 -0.85
N ASP A 241 -8.67 -0.26 -0.78
CA ASP A 241 -7.93 0.92 -1.23
C ASP A 241 -6.43 0.64 -1.39
N VAL A 242 -5.72 1.47 -2.17
CA VAL A 242 -4.28 1.36 -2.41
C VAL A 242 -3.66 2.75 -2.54
N GLU A 243 -2.64 3.01 -1.74
CA GLU A 243 -1.75 4.17 -1.93
C GLU A 243 -0.40 3.67 -2.47
N VAL A 244 0.12 4.30 -3.53
CA VAL A 244 1.40 3.90 -4.14
C VAL A 244 2.44 4.98 -3.94
N THR A 245 3.56 4.61 -3.32
CA THR A 245 4.70 5.51 -3.13
C THR A 245 5.98 4.97 -3.79
N ALA A 246 7.02 5.80 -3.85
CA ALA A 246 8.34 5.36 -4.26
C ALA A 246 8.91 4.39 -3.21
N GLY A 247 9.55 3.29 -3.59
CA GLY A 247 10.05 2.26 -2.66
C GLY A 247 11.21 2.65 -1.74
N ASN A 248 11.50 3.95 -1.61
CA ASN A 248 12.40 4.53 -0.61
C ASN A 248 11.68 5.48 0.36
N VAL A 249 10.37 5.64 0.21
CA VAL A 249 9.48 6.30 1.16
C VAL A 249 9.20 5.31 2.30
N HIS A 250 8.97 5.81 3.50
CA HIS A 250 8.68 4.97 4.67
C HIS A 250 7.17 4.79 4.79
N ASP A 251 6.72 3.58 5.14
CA ASP A 251 5.31 3.19 5.29
C ASP A 251 4.43 4.21 6.01
N SER A 252 4.94 4.77 7.11
CA SER A 252 4.23 5.76 7.91
C SER A 252 3.81 7.03 7.16
N VAL A 253 4.43 7.35 6.02
CA VAL A 253 4.10 8.53 5.21
C VAL A 253 2.85 8.28 4.37
N ALA A 254 2.72 7.08 3.81
CA ALA A 254 1.59 6.69 2.97
C ALA A 254 0.34 6.33 3.78
N PHE A 255 0.49 6.06 5.08
CA PHE A 255 -0.63 5.72 5.95
C PHE A 255 -1.70 6.81 5.97
N ASP A 256 -1.29 8.08 6.02
CA ASP A 256 -2.22 9.18 6.22
C ASP A 256 -3.24 9.34 5.08
N PRO A 257 -2.83 9.44 3.80
CA PRO A 257 -3.78 9.52 2.68
C PRO A 257 -4.62 8.25 2.54
N LEU A 258 -4.02 7.08 2.75
CA LEU A 258 -4.75 5.81 2.72
C LEU A 258 -5.85 5.76 3.79
N TYR A 259 -5.52 6.18 5.01
CA TYR A 259 -6.47 6.18 6.13
C TYR A 259 -7.56 7.26 5.99
N ASP A 260 -7.25 8.41 5.39
CA ASP A 260 -8.23 9.43 5.00
C ASP A 260 -9.32 8.81 4.10
N GLN A 261 -8.90 8.15 3.02
CA GLN A 261 -9.81 7.48 2.07
C GLN A 261 -10.65 6.39 2.77
N LEU A 262 -10.04 5.56 3.61
CA LEU A 262 -10.76 4.50 4.32
C LEU A 262 -11.81 5.04 5.29
N CYS A 263 -11.52 6.16 5.97
CA CYS A 263 -12.48 6.82 6.85
C CYS A 263 -13.65 7.45 6.09
N GLU A 264 -13.40 7.95 4.89
CA GLU A 264 -14.42 8.52 4.01
C GLU A 264 -15.35 7.44 3.45
N HIS A 265 -14.78 6.37 2.89
CA HIS A 265 -15.55 5.33 2.19
C HIS A 265 -16.17 4.29 3.12
N TYR A 266 -15.55 4.00 4.26
CA TYR A 266 -15.96 2.94 5.19
C TYR A 266 -16.02 3.43 6.64
N PRO A 267 -16.79 4.47 6.97
CA PRO A 267 -16.76 5.11 8.30
C PRO A 267 -17.04 4.14 9.46
N GLU A 268 -17.75 3.04 9.22
CA GLU A 268 -18.13 2.01 10.19
C GLU A 268 -17.00 1.08 10.65
N HIS A 269 -15.83 1.11 9.99
CA HIS A 269 -14.71 0.25 10.36
C HIS A 269 -14.23 0.53 11.79
N LYS A 270 -13.96 -0.55 12.55
CA LYS A 270 -13.62 -0.45 13.97
C LYS A 270 -12.16 -0.76 14.28
N THR A 271 -11.59 -1.70 13.52
CA THR A 271 -10.26 -2.22 13.78
C THR A 271 -9.36 -1.99 12.59
N ILE A 272 -8.18 -1.41 12.83
CA ILE A 272 -7.09 -1.36 11.86
C ILE A 272 -6.03 -2.35 12.30
N VAL A 273 -5.71 -3.30 11.42
CA VAL A 273 -4.60 -4.23 11.58
C VAL A 273 -3.48 -3.77 10.66
N ALA A 274 -2.30 -3.50 11.20
CA ALA A 274 -1.19 -3.01 10.39
C ALA A 274 0.15 -3.65 10.79
N ASP A 275 1.08 -3.71 9.83
CA ASP A 275 2.45 -4.15 10.14
C ASP A 275 3.13 -3.21 11.16
N SER A 276 4.17 -3.73 11.82
CA SER A 276 5.03 -2.98 12.74
C SER A 276 5.62 -1.70 12.14
N ALA A 277 5.85 -1.63 10.83
CA ALA A 277 6.36 -0.43 10.16
C ALA A 277 5.40 0.77 10.22
N TYR A 278 4.09 0.52 10.34
CA TYR A 278 3.06 1.54 10.52
C TYR A 278 2.90 1.98 11.99
N LYS A 279 3.61 1.33 12.93
CA LYS A 279 3.48 1.62 14.36
C LYS A 279 4.32 2.84 14.77
N THR A 280 3.82 4.04 14.47
CA THR A 280 4.37 5.31 14.98
C THR A 280 3.44 5.93 16.03
N PRO A 281 3.95 6.75 16.98
CA PRO A 281 3.10 7.45 17.94
C PRO A 281 1.99 8.28 17.28
N SER A 282 2.30 8.95 16.16
CA SER A 282 1.33 9.75 15.41
C SER A 282 0.19 8.92 14.83
N ILE A 283 0.50 7.78 14.21
CA ILE A 283 -0.51 6.87 13.64
C ILE A 283 -1.38 6.28 14.76
N CYS A 284 -0.76 5.86 15.88
CA CYS A 284 -1.49 5.34 17.03
C CYS A 284 -2.48 6.38 17.57
N LYS A 285 -2.00 7.60 17.84
CA LYS A 285 -2.83 8.71 18.33
C LYS A 285 -4.00 8.97 17.38
N ARG A 286 -3.72 9.12 16.09
CA ARG A 286 -4.73 9.38 15.05
C ARG A 286 -5.84 8.33 15.01
N ILE A 287 -5.49 7.05 15.07
CA ILE A 287 -6.47 5.96 15.06
C ILE A 287 -7.32 6.00 16.35
N PHE A 288 -6.69 6.19 17.51
CA PHE A 288 -7.40 6.25 18.80
C PHE A 288 -8.31 7.46 18.92
N GLU A 289 -7.89 8.65 18.47
CA GLU A 289 -8.72 9.87 18.44
C GLU A 289 -9.93 9.72 17.52
N SER A 290 -9.80 8.92 16.46
CA SER A 290 -10.92 8.58 15.59
C SER A 290 -11.89 7.54 16.17
N GLY A 291 -11.67 7.09 17.42
CA GLY A 291 -12.53 6.14 18.13
C GLY A 291 -12.32 4.68 17.69
N ARG A 292 -11.19 4.35 17.07
CA ARG A 292 -10.89 3.04 16.48
C ARG A 292 -9.76 2.33 17.21
N VAL A 293 -9.66 1.02 16.99
CA VAL A 293 -8.66 0.16 17.62
C VAL A 293 -7.54 -0.16 16.63
N LEU A 294 -6.30 0.00 17.06
CA LEU A 294 -5.12 -0.42 16.32
C LEU A 294 -4.60 -1.77 16.83
N SER A 295 -4.46 -2.74 15.93
CA SER A 295 -3.82 -4.02 16.17
C SER A 295 -2.55 -4.11 15.33
N THR A 296 -1.38 -4.04 15.96
CA THR A 296 -0.08 -4.17 15.27
C THR A 296 0.74 -5.29 15.87
N ALA A 297 1.70 -5.80 15.08
CA ALA A 297 2.69 -6.72 15.61
C ALA A 297 3.49 -6.05 16.74
N TYR A 298 3.22 -6.47 17.99
CA TYR A 298 3.94 -5.99 19.15
C TYR A 298 5.23 -6.80 19.33
N LYS A 299 6.37 -6.20 18.99
CA LYS A 299 7.65 -6.76 19.40
C LYS A 299 7.78 -6.58 20.91
N ARG A 300 7.83 -7.70 21.64
CA ARG A 300 8.08 -7.68 23.09
C ARG A 300 9.40 -6.94 23.36
N PRO A 301 9.42 -5.99 24.32
CA PRO A 301 10.65 -5.33 24.72
C PRO A 301 11.70 -6.38 25.06
N MET A 302 12.93 -6.15 24.60
CA MET A 302 14.04 -7.02 24.95
C MET A 302 14.71 -6.50 26.21
N THR A 303 14.90 -7.38 27.17
CA THR A 303 15.71 -7.10 28.35
C THR A 303 17.14 -6.77 27.91
N LYS A 304 17.69 -5.67 28.43
CA LYS A 304 19.09 -5.32 28.19
C LYS A 304 19.98 -6.44 28.76
N LYS A 305 20.97 -6.90 27.99
CA LYS A 305 21.97 -7.85 28.47
C LYS A 305 22.67 -7.25 29.71
N GLY A 306 22.71 -7.97 30.83
CA GLY A 306 23.22 -7.42 32.09
C GLY A 306 22.15 -6.84 33.03
N GLY A 307 20.91 -6.65 32.55
CA GLY A 307 19.83 -6.02 33.32
C GLY A 307 18.74 -6.98 33.74
N HIS A 308 17.88 -6.49 34.65
CA HIS A 308 16.64 -7.14 35.03
C HIS A 308 15.65 -7.21 33.89
N GLU A 309 14.79 -8.23 33.90
CA GLU A 309 13.73 -8.39 32.92
C GLU A 309 12.78 -7.20 32.93
N TRP A 310 12.46 -6.68 31.74
CA TRP A 310 11.73 -5.41 31.61
C TRP A 310 10.36 -5.42 32.30
N TRP A 311 9.68 -6.58 32.35
CA TRP A 311 8.36 -6.72 32.99
C TRP A 311 8.41 -6.77 34.53
N LYS A 312 9.61 -6.84 35.12
CA LYS A 312 9.77 -6.73 36.59
C LYS A 312 9.83 -5.27 37.05
N TYR A 313 9.98 -4.32 36.13
CA TYR A 313 9.87 -2.91 36.44
C TYR A 313 8.40 -2.50 36.49
N VAL A 314 8.03 -1.69 37.49
CA VAL A 314 6.66 -1.23 37.69
C VAL A 314 6.65 0.29 37.56
N TYR A 315 5.78 0.82 36.70
CA TYR A 315 5.55 2.26 36.62
C TYR A 315 4.53 2.68 37.69
N ASP A 316 4.90 3.68 38.47
CA ASP A 316 4.04 4.35 39.44
C ASP A 316 3.61 5.69 38.86
N GLU A 317 2.33 5.77 38.50
CA GLU A 317 1.72 6.96 37.89
C GLU A 317 1.60 8.13 38.88
N TYR A 318 1.40 7.85 40.17
CA TYR A 318 1.24 8.91 41.18
C TYR A 318 2.55 9.66 41.44
N TYR A 319 3.67 8.94 41.47
CA TYR A 319 4.99 9.51 41.69
C TYR A 319 5.78 9.78 40.39
N ASP A 320 5.19 9.50 39.23
CA ASP A 320 5.86 9.46 37.92
C ASP A 320 7.27 8.85 37.99
N CYS A 321 7.34 7.60 38.45
CA CYS A 321 8.62 6.91 38.59
C CYS A 321 8.51 5.44 38.21
N VAL A 322 9.64 4.86 37.83
CA VAL A 322 9.72 3.42 37.54
C VAL A 322 10.44 2.73 38.69
N ILE A 323 9.79 1.78 39.33
CA ILE A 323 10.35 1.00 40.42
C ILE A 323 11.05 -0.23 39.83
N CYS A 324 12.33 -0.41 40.13
CA CYS A 324 13.08 -1.59 39.72
C CYS A 324 12.81 -2.80 40.65
N PRO A 325 13.27 -4.01 40.28
CA PRO A 325 13.04 -5.21 41.09
C PRO A 325 13.67 -5.18 42.48
N GLU A 326 14.67 -4.32 42.69
CA GLU A 326 15.30 -4.05 43.99
C GLU A 326 14.59 -2.93 44.77
N TYR A 327 13.36 -2.59 44.37
CA TYR A 327 12.52 -1.55 44.98
C TYR A 327 13.19 -0.17 45.03
N LYS A 328 14.07 0.13 44.07
CA LYS A 328 14.67 1.45 43.89
C LYS A 328 13.93 2.22 42.81
N THR A 329 13.71 3.51 43.05
CA THR A 329 13.04 4.42 42.13
C THR A 329 13.99 4.89 41.04
N LEU A 330 13.57 4.73 39.78
CA LEU A 330 14.12 5.37 38.61
C LEU A 330 13.27 6.61 38.36
N HIS A 331 13.93 7.76 38.40
CA HIS A 331 13.23 9.03 38.21
C HIS A 331 13.17 9.38 36.74
N TYR A 332 12.14 10.13 36.36
CA TYR A 332 12.08 10.77 35.05
C TYR A 332 13.38 11.52 34.77
N ALA A 333 14.02 11.19 33.66
CA ALA A 333 15.22 11.84 33.20
C ALA A 333 14.90 12.87 32.12
N THR A 334 14.15 12.46 31.10
CA THR A 334 13.80 13.26 29.93
C THR A 334 12.79 12.52 29.07
N THR A 335 11.97 13.26 28.32
CA THR A 335 11.31 12.73 27.11
C THR A 335 12.19 13.02 25.90
N ASN A 336 12.49 11.97 25.13
CA ASN A 336 13.36 12.09 23.96
C ASN A 336 12.59 12.64 22.74
N LYS A 337 13.30 12.89 21.64
CA LYS A 337 12.71 13.47 20.42
C LYS A 337 11.70 12.55 19.71
N ASP A 338 11.71 11.27 20.05
CA ASP A 338 10.80 10.27 19.50
C ASP A 338 9.54 10.07 20.38
N GLY A 339 9.42 10.84 21.47
CA GLY A 339 8.25 10.79 22.37
C GLY A 339 8.36 9.76 23.50
N TYR A 340 9.51 9.11 23.70
CA TYR A 340 9.67 8.16 24.80
C TYR A 340 10.14 8.86 26.09
N ARG A 341 9.43 8.62 27.19
CA ARG A 341 9.85 8.97 28.54
C ARG A 341 10.98 8.05 28.99
N GLU A 342 12.13 8.62 29.32
CA GLU A 342 13.28 7.90 29.85
C GLU A 342 13.33 8.03 31.37
N TYR A 343 13.34 6.89 32.07
CA TYR A 343 13.54 6.82 33.52
C TYR A 343 14.94 6.29 33.82
N LYS A 344 15.69 6.99 34.68
CA LYS A 344 17.08 6.64 34.99
C LYS A 344 17.29 6.47 36.49
N SER A 345 18.04 5.43 36.84
CA SER A 345 18.56 5.26 38.19
C SER A 345 19.72 6.22 38.44
N ARG A 346 19.88 6.68 39.68
CA ARG A 346 21.09 7.42 40.08
C ARG A 346 22.26 6.44 40.21
N SER A 347 23.41 6.77 39.62
CA SER A 347 24.58 5.88 39.52
C SER A 347 25.02 5.30 40.87
N TYR A 348 25.05 6.13 41.92
CA TYR A 348 25.45 5.73 43.28
C TYR A 348 24.48 4.75 43.95
N VAL A 349 23.20 4.74 43.57
CA VAL A 349 22.20 3.78 44.08
C VAL A 349 22.45 2.40 43.47
N CYS A 350 22.85 2.37 42.20
CA CYS A 350 23.15 1.14 41.51
C CYS A 350 24.56 0.61 41.81
N GLU A 351 25.48 1.42 42.33
CA GLU A 351 26.85 1.02 42.69
C GLU A 351 26.92 -0.14 43.69
N HIS A 352 26.03 -0.15 44.66
CA HIS A 352 25.97 -1.17 45.70
C HIS A 352 24.80 -2.14 45.50
N CYS A 353 24.26 -2.20 44.27
CA CYS A 353 23.06 -2.99 43.98
C CYS A 353 23.41 -4.48 43.90
N PRO A 354 22.77 -5.35 44.72
CA PRO A 354 23.13 -6.76 44.84
C PRO A 354 22.95 -7.53 43.52
N THR A 355 22.12 -7.02 42.61
CA THR A 355 21.81 -7.65 41.33
C THR A 355 22.50 -6.98 40.13
N ARG A 356 23.33 -5.96 40.34
CA ARG A 356 24.01 -5.23 39.24
C ARG A 356 24.96 -6.11 38.43
N GLU A 357 25.50 -7.17 39.04
CA GLU A 357 26.48 -8.07 38.39
C GLU A 357 25.88 -9.35 37.79
N TYR A 358 24.58 -9.59 37.95
CA TYR A 358 23.94 -10.79 37.41
C TYR A 358 23.58 -10.62 35.92
N ASN A 359 24.59 -10.37 35.08
CA ASN A 359 24.70 -10.78 33.67
C ASN A 359 25.86 -10.06 32.94
N GLY A 360 27.09 -10.21 33.42
CA GLY A 360 28.30 -10.03 32.62
C GLY A 360 28.66 -8.58 32.23
N LEU A 361 29.88 -8.20 32.61
CA LEU A 361 30.70 -7.08 32.13
C LEU A 361 30.25 -6.47 30.80
N ILE A 362 30.20 -5.13 30.72
CA ILE A 362 30.79 -4.29 29.65
C ILE A 362 30.61 -2.80 30.01
N ASN A 363 31.68 -2.02 29.80
CA ASN A 363 31.74 -0.55 29.76
C ASN A 363 30.77 0.05 28.75
#